data_AF-A0A7V8C0K9-F1
#
_entry.id   AF-A0A7V8C0K9-F1
#
_cell.length_a   1.000
_cell.length_b   1.000
_cell.length_c   1.000
_cell.angle_alpha   90.00
_cell.angle_beta   90.00
_cell.angle_gamma   90.00
#
_symmetry.space_group_name_H-M   'P 1'
#
loop_
_entity.id
_entity.type
_entity.pdbx_description
1 polymer ?
#
loop_
_entity_poly.entity_id
_entity_poly.type
_entity_poly.pdbx_seq_one_letter_code
_entity_poly.pdbx_strand_id
1 'polypeptide(L)'
;MDKAIRLFGPRGLRSEVVLAKSVRSREDARKLAPFVDESGARLVTWRSASFDSTLRRRKRRSCFAYYPASHVTPVGIPTDPETIDFEEFARAKGESTKHQRARILLTSILRDMIERKETAPWSFIDKRVSEAFGLSGNLLEGVEAVETNYQIETPFGKSYSVDVALLGPKVLTKRLVLGAIEVEFTHRFDLIKCLLLKAMGFPLLSLDISEMGEAEITAEYVRQALLSTTADDEDGRRRNYVYLPEMLYPVYMQLPASIAKEPKHQYLVFVPDSQLDKLRELLGKAKAALKLSDRNILVQLHNATNEQARVTLENEGSIAGANWRDFNDHRYLRIVVERPTQRTGPVYLFHFILAKLVMGHFDALAGYKYRPAIANDEPDEPVWRPYMKIGDAVERVPLLPKQMVQPARLIFNELAMITK
;
A
#
# COMPACT_ATOMS: atom_id res chain seq x y z
N MET A 1 25.91 2.60 -4.30
CA MET A 1 25.88 2.27 -2.87
C MET A 1 25.17 0.94 -2.72
N ASP A 2 25.66 0.04 -1.86
CA ASP A 2 25.06 -1.30 -1.69
C ASP A 2 24.02 -1.35 -0.57
N LYS A 3 23.94 -0.29 0.23
CA LYS A 3 22.94 -0.09 1.29
C LYS A 3 22.41 1.35 1.27
N ALA A 4 21.23 1.53 1.85
CA ALA A 4 20.59 2.81 2.10
C ALA A 4 19.76 2.72 3.39
N ILE A 5 19.38 3.85 3.96
CA ILE A 5 18.48 3.89 5.11
C ILE A 5 17.07 4.16 4.59
N ARG A 6 16.11 3.34 5.02
CA ARG A 6 14.69 3.58 4.77
C ARG A 6 14.22 4.75 5.64
N LEU A 7 13.52 5.71 5.04
CA LEU A 7 13.16 6.94 5.75
C LEU A 7 12.16 6.70 6.88
N PHE A 8 11.17 5.84 6.69
CA PHE A 8 10.20 5.48 7.72
C PHE A 8 9.85 3.99 7.64
N GLY A 9 9.90 3.31 8.78
CA GLY A 9 9.50 1.92 8.92
C GLY A 9 8.81 1.66 10.27
N PRO A 10 8.58 0.38 10.62
CA PRO A 10 7.89 0.01 11.86
C PRO A 10 8.53 0.54 13.14
N ARG A 11 9.86 0.73 13.11
CA ARG A 11 10.64 1.27 14.23
C ARG A 11 10.80 2.80 14.17
N GLY A 12 9.96 3.47 13.37
CA GLY A 12 9.99 4.91 13.19
C GLY A 12 10.98 5.37 12.12
N LEU A 13 11.38 6.64 12.22
CA LEU A 13 12.20 7.33 11.23
C LEU A 13 13.64 6.84 11.19
N ARG A 14 14.18 6.66 9.98
CA ARG A 14 15.58 6.36 9.67
C ARG A 14 16.18 5.19 10.48
N SER A 15 15.35 4.21 10.80
CA SER A 15 15.66 3.13 11.75
C SER A 15 16.01 1.78 11.09
N GLU A 16 15.95 1.70 9.76
CA GLU A 16 16.10 0.45 9.01
C GLU A 16 17.09 0.62 7.86
N VAL A 17 18.15 -0.19 7.86
CA VAL A 17 19.10 -0.29 6.75
C VAL A 17 18.59 -1.33 5.75
N VAL A 18 18.50 -0.94 4.48
CA VAL A 18 18.07 -1.79 3.37
C VAL A 18 19.26 -2.08 2.48
N LEU A 19 19.52 -3.36 2.21
CA LEU A 19 20.55 -3.79 1.26
C LEU A 19 20.00 -3.77 -0.17
N ALA A 20 20.76 -3.28 -1.13
CA ALA A 20 20.31 -3.19 -2.52
C ALA A 20 19.98 -4.57 -3.12
N LYS A 21 20.62 -5.63 -2.62
CA LYS A 21 20.38 -7.02 -3.02
C LYS A 21 19.09 -7.63 -2.42
N SER A 22 18.56 -7.06 -1.33
CA SER A 22 17.35 -7.58 -0.69
C SER A 22 16.07 -7.05 -1.34
N VAL A 23 16.17 -5.95 -2.10
CA VAL A 23 15.08 -5.38 -2.90
C VAL A 23 14.89 -6.23 -4.16
N ARG A 24 13.67 -6.75 -4.35
CA ARG A 24 13.39 -7.81 -5.32
C ARG A 24 12.90 -7.30 -6.67
N SER A 25 12.27 -6.14 -6.69
CA SER A 25 11.71 -5.52 -7.90
C SER A 25 11.61 -4.01 -7.74
N ARG A 26 11.22 -3.29 -8.81
CA ARG A 26 10.97 -1.84 -8.76
C ARG A 26 9.84 -1.52 -7.77
N GLU A 27 8.83 -2.37 -7.70
CA GLU A 27 7.65 -2.16 -6.85
C GLU A 27 7.91 -2.54 -5.41
N ASP A 28 8.76 -3.55 -5.18
CA ASP A 28 9.30 -3.80 -3.85
C ASP A 28 10.10 -2.60 -3.34
N ALA A 29 10.88 -1.96 -4.23
CA ALA A 29 11.56 -0.71 -3.92
C ALA A 29 10.57 0.41 -3.57
N ARG A 30 9.41 0.50 -4.24
CA ARG A 30 8.37 1.50 -3.93
C ARG A 30 7.73 1.28 -2.57
N LYS A 31 7.48 0.02 -2.21
CA LYS A 31 6.94 -0.31 -0.90
C LYS A 31 7.91 0.11 0.22
N LEU A 32 9.22 -0.02 -0.01
CA LEU A 32 10.25 0.30 0.98
C LEU A 32 10.62 1.79 1.00
N ALA A 33 10.73 2.42 -0.16
CA ALA A 33 11.08 3.84 -0.31
C ALA A 33 10.14 4.75 0.50
N PRO A 34 10.56 5.96 0.92
CA PRO A 34 11.78 6.66 0.51
C PRO A 34 13.06 6.09 1.11
N PHE A 35 14.18 6.35 0.43
CA PHE A 35 15.52 5.99 0.90
C PHE A 35 16.41 7.24 0.98
N VAL A 36 17.26 7.25 2.00
CA VAL A 36 18.37 8.19 2.15
C VAL A 36 19.70 7.42 2.15
N ASP A 37 20.78 8.10 1.84
CA ASP A 37 22.12 7.56 1.97
C ASP A 37 22.47 7.25 3.44
N GLU A 38 23.63 6.66 3.68
CA GLU A 38 24.04 6.24 5.03
C GLU A 38 24.26 7.42 5.99
N SER A 39 24.54 8.61 5.46
CA SER A 39 24.62 9.83 6.27
C SER A 39 23.24 10.35 6.69
N GLY A 40 22.18 9.89 6.01
CA GLY A 40 20.82 10.40 6.18
C GLY A 40 20.60 11.78 5.58
N ALA A 41 21.58 12.35 4.88
CA ALA A 41 21.55 13.72 4.38
C ALA A 41 21.06 13.82 2.93
N ARG A 42 21.02 12.71 2.17
CA ARG A 42 20.71 12.77 0.73
C ARG A 42 19.78 11.67 0.30
N LEU A 43 18.81 12.03 -0.55
CA LEU A 43 17.90 11.07 -1.15
C LEU A 43 18.59 10.17 -2.17
N VAL A 44 18.21 8.89 -2.14
CA VAL A 44 18.70 7.88 -3.08
C VAL A 44 17.54 7.06 -3.64
N THR A 45 17.71 6.53 -4.84
CA THR A 45 16.77 5.62 -5.49
C THR A 45 17.44 4.28 -5.72
N TRP A 46 16.66 3.21 -5.62
CA TRP A 46 17.14 1.87 -5.92
C TRP A 46 17.15 1.64 -7.44
N ARG A 47 18.20 0.99 -7.93
CA ARG A 47 18.35 0.58 -9.32
C ARG A 47 18.52 -0.93 -9.37
N SER A 48 17.72 -1.58 -10.20
CA SER A 48 17.86 -3.01 -10.46
C SER A 48 19.22 -3.35 -11.08
N ALA A 49 19.63 -4.60 -10.96
CA ALA A 49 20.69 -5.13 -11.79
C ALA A 49 20.33 -4.96 -13.28
N SER A 50 21.32 -4.71 -14.12
CA SER A 50 21.15 -4.70 -15.57
C SER A 50 22.09 -5.70 -16.22
N PHE A 51 21.60 -6.36 -17.27
CA PHE A 51 22.34 -7.31 -18.08
C PHE A 51 22.56 -6.73 -19.47
N ASP A 52 23.75 -6.95 -19.99
CA ASP A 52 24.05 -6.69 -21.39
C ASP A 52 23.66 -7.95 -22.16
N SER A 53 22.54 -7.90 -22.88
CA SER A 53 22.01 -9.03 -23.66
C SER A 53 22.97 -9.43 -24.79
N THR A 54 23.62 -8.44 -25.40
CA THR A 54 24.64 -8.62 -26.44
C THR A 54 25.91 -9.30 -25.92
N LEU A 55 26.40 -8.91 -24.74
CA LEU A 55 27.63 -9.43 -24.16
C LEU A 55 27.41 -10.57 -23.15
N ARG A 56 26.17 -11.00 -22.95
CA ARG A 56 25.73 -12.02 -21.97
C ARG A 56 26.39 -11.86 -20.59
N ARG A 57 26.62 -10.62 -20.16
CA ARG A 57 27.28 -10.31 -18.88
C ARG A 57 26.49 -9.29 -18.08
N ARG A 58 26.53 -9.42 -16.76
CA ARG A 58 25.90 -8.45 -15.86
C ARG A 58 26.63 -7.12 -15.96
N LYS A 59 25.96 -6.11 -16.54
CA LYS A 59 26.47 -4.74 -16.70
C LYS A 59 26.47 -3.97 -15.37
N ARG A 60 25.47 -4.23 -14.51
CA ARG A 60 25.32 -3.55 -13.22
C ARG A 60 24.72 -4.49 -12.16
N ARG A 61 25.24 -4.44 -10.93
CA ARG A 61 24.60 -5.02 -9.73
C ARG A 61 23.45 -4.13 -9.27
N SER A 62 22.45 -4.67 -8.57
CA SER A 62 21.46 -3.83 -7.90
C SER A 62 22.17 -2.89 -6.93
N CYS A 63 21.83 -1.60 -6.95
CA CYS A 63 22.50 -0.58 -6.14
C CYS A 63 21.56 0.60 -5.85
N PHE A 64 21.87 1.36 -4.81
CA PHE A 64 21.32 2.70 -4.60
C PHE A 64 22.19 3.74 -5.29
N ALA A 65 21.53 4.73 -5.89
CA ALA A 65 22.14 5.85 -6.57
C ALA A 65 21.43 7.15 -6.18
N TYR A 66 22.18 8.24 -6.12
CA TYR A 66 21.59 9.57 -5.92
C TYR A 66 20.60 9.90 -7.04
N TYR A 67 19.57 10.67 -6.67
CA TYR A 67 18.71 11.31 -7.68
C TYR A 67 19.58 12.29 -8.50
N PRO A 68 19.39 12.35 -9.84
CA PRO A 68 20.16 13.30 -10.67
C PRO A 68 19.85 14.74 -10.26
N ALA A 69 20.84 15.64 -10.31
CA ALA A 69 20.69 17.03 -9.87
C ALA A 69 19.51 17.77 -10.54
N SER A 70 19.21 17.47 -11.81
CA SER A 70 18.06 18.01 -12.56
C SER A 70 16.69 17.54 -12.05
N HIS A 71 16.64 16.52 -11.20
CA HIS A 71 15.43 16.01 -10.55
C HIS A 71 15.39 16.31 -9.06
N VAL A 72 16.40 17.02 -8.54
CA VAL A 72 16.45 17.45 -7.15
C VAL A 72 15.97 18.90 -6.99
N THR A 73 15.89 19.72 -8.07
CA THR A 73 15.01 20.93 -8.24
C THR A 73 15.28 21.62 -9.61
N PRO A 74 14.31 22.34 -10.27
CA PRO A 74 13.40 23.35 -9.71
C PRO A 74 11.90 23.15 -10.04
N VAL A 75 11.35 21.98 -9.68
CA VAL A 75 9.96 21.83 -9.20
C VAL A 75 10.08 20.85 -8.04
N GLY A 76 10.11 21.39 -6.82
CA GLY A 76 10.62 20.69 -5.63
C GLY A 76 9.90 19.39 -5.32
N ILE A 77 10.55 18.52 -4.55
CA ILE A 77 9.78 17.80 -3.52
C ILE A 77 9.28 18.93 -2.63
N PRO A 78 7.98 19.24 -2.65
CA PRO A 78 7.55 20.50 -2.10
C PRO A 78 7.84 20.50 -0.61
N THR A 79 8.45 21.59 -0.15
CA THR A 79 8.75 21.79 1.27
C THR A 79 7.48 21.83 2.11
N ASP A 80 6.34 21.99 1.46
CA ASP A 80 4.99 21.87 1.98
C ASP A 80 4.17 20.93 1.06
N PRO A 81 3.63 19.80 1.57
CA PRO A 81 2.74 18.91 0.82
C PRO A 81 1.56 19.62 0.15
N GLU A 82 1.12 20.75 0.70
CA GLU A 82 0.01 21.56 0.18
C GLU A 82 0.37 22.33 -1.10
N THR A 83 1.67 22.45 -1.39
CA THR A 83 2.21 23.12 -2.58
C THR A 83 2.56 22.15 -3.72
N ILE A 84 2.32 20.83 -3.56
CA ILE A 84 2.48 19.86 -4.66
C ILE A 84 1.43 20.12 -5.75
N ASP A 85 1.89 20.55 -6.93
CA ASP A 85 1.08 20.57 -8.15
C ASP A 85 1.26 19.24 -8.91
N PHE A 86 0.40 18.27 -8.59
CA PHE A 86 0.38 16.97 -9.28
C PHE A 86 0.00 17.08 -10.77
N GLU A 87 -0.73 18.13 -11.17
CA GLU A 87 -1.08 18.36 -12.57
C GLU A 87 0.13 18.89 -13.36
N GLU A 88 0.96 19.72 -12.76
CA GLU A 88 2.25 20.11 -13.33
C GLU A 88 3.18 18.91 -13.51
N PHE A 89 3.29 18.02 -12.51
CA PHE A 89 4.06 16.78 -12.64
C PHE A 89 3.53 15.86 -13.76
N ALA A 90 2.21 15.73 -13.88
CA ALA A 90 1.59 14.95 -14.95
C ALA A 90 1.86 15.57 -16.33
N ARG A 91 1.76 16.90 -16.45
CA ARG A 91 2.05 17.65 -17.69
C ARG A 91 3.53 17.58 -18.07
N ALA A 92 4.44 17.73 -17.11
CA ALA A 92 5.88 17.68 -17.32
C ALA A 92 6.37 16.30 -17.78
N LYS A 93 5.65 15.22 -17.45
CA LYS A 93 5.97 13.87 -17.92
C LYS A 93 5.72 13.66 -19.41
N GLY A 94 4.78 14.40 -20.01
CA GLY A 94 4.40 14.25 -21.42
C GLY A 94 3.90 12.85 -21.75
N GLU A 95 2.63 12.69 -22.10
CA GLU A 95 2.13 11.38 -22.52
C GLU A 95 2.83 10.96 -23.84
N SER A 96 3.62 9.89 -23.79
CA SER A 96 4.21 9.29 -24.98
C SER A 96 3.18 8.48 -25.77
N THR A 97 3.38 8.32 -27.08
CA THR A 97 2.54 7.45 -27.94
C THR A 97 2.44 6.03 -27.40
N LYS A 98 3.56 5.50 -26.88
CA LYS A 98 3.64 4.18 -26.21
C LYS A 98 2.72 4.10 -25.00
N HIS A 99 2.77 5.12 -24.13
CA HIS A 99 1.94 5.20 -22.94
C HIS A 99 0.45 5.24 -23.28
N GLN A 100 0.08 6.12 -24.22
CA GLN A 100 -1.29 6.26 -24.69
C GLN A 100 -1.82 4.95 -25.28
N ARG A 101 -1.02 4.30 -26.13
CA ARG A 101 -1.35 3.00 -26.74
C ARG A 101 -1.57 1.92 -25.69
N ALA A 102 -0.67 1.79 -24.72
CA ALA A 102 -0.82 0.84 -23.62
C ALA A 102 -2.09 1.10 -22.80
N ARG A 103 -2.38 2.36 -22.43
CA ARG A 103 -3.57 2.73 -21.66
C ARG A 103 -4.87 2.41 -22.41
N ILE A 104 -4.93 2.69 -23.72
CA ILE A 104 -6.09 2.37 -24.57
C ILE A 104 -6.33 0.85 -24.61
N LEU A 105 -5.30 0.07 -24.94
CA LEU A 105 -5.39 -1.39 -25.01
C LEU A 105 -5.80 -1.98 -23.66
N LEU A 106 -5.16 -1.52 -22.59
CA LEU A 106 -5.45 -1.92 -21.21
C LEU A 106 -6.91 -1.70 -20.85
N THR A 107 -7.41 -0.49 -21.11
CA THR A 107 -8.80 -0.13 -20.82
C THR A 107 -9.79 -0.99 -21.60
N SER A 108 -9.52 -1.22 -22.90
CA SER A 108 -10.35 -2.08 -23.75
C SER A 108 -10.40 -3.51 -23.20
N ILE A 109 -9.23 -4.10 -22.90
CA ILE A 109 -9.13 -5.47 -22.39
C ILE A 109 -9.88 -5.62 -21.07
N LEU A 110 -9.72 -4.67 -20.14
CA LEU A 110 -10.39 -4.76 -18.84
C LEU A 110 -11.92 -4.65 -18.97
N ARG A 111 -12.42 -3.80 -19.88
CA ARG A 111 -13.86 -3.70 -20.16
C ARG A 111 -14.40 -4.99 -20.72
N ASP A 112 -13.73 -5.56 -21.73
CA ASP A 112 -14.12 -6.85 -22.31
C ASP A 112 -14.14 -7.97 -21.25
N MET A 113 -13.12 -8.00 -20.38
CA MET A 113 -13.05 -8.96 -19.28
C MET A 113 -14.20 -8.80 -18.28
N ILE A 114 -14.57 -7.57 -17.91
CA ILE A 114 -15.69 -7.28 -17.01
C ILE A 114 -17.01 -7.72 -17.65
N GLU A 115 -17.24 -7.37 -18.92
CA GLU A 115 -18.46 -7.74 -19.65
C GLU A 115 -18.63 -9.26 -19.73
N ARG A 116 -17.53 -9.98 -19.95
CA ARG A 116 -17.49 -11.45 -20.02
C ARG A 116 -17.41 -12.13 -18.65
N LYS A 117 -17.33 -11.37 -17.56
CA LYS A 117 -17.14 -11.86 -16.19
C LYS A 117 -15.89 -12.75 -16.05
N GLU A 118 -14.85 -12.42 -16.80
CA GLU A 118 -13.55 -13.08 -16.71
C GLU A 118 -12.82 -12.67 -15.42
N THR A 119 -11.99 -13.58 -14.91
CA THR A 119 -11.19 -13.34 -13.69
C THR A 119 -9.79 -12.88 -14.04
N ALA A 120 -9.23 -12.00 -13.20
CA ALA A 120 -7.84 -11.59 -13.25
C ALA A 120 -7.15 -11.92 -11.91
N PRO A 121 -6.89 -13.21 -11.62
CA PRO A 121 -6.33 -13.62 -10.35
C PRO A 121 -4.90 -13.11 -10.17
N TRP A 122 -4.53 -12.86 -8.91
CA TRP A 122 -3.17 -12.51 -8.54
C TRP A 122 -2.78 -13.18 -7.24
N SER A 123 -1.49 -13.49 -7.08
CA SER A 123 -0.93 -13.99 -5.83
C SER A 123 0.55 -13.65 -5.68
N PHE A 124 1.01 -13.49 -4.43
CA PHE A 124 2.42 -13.35 -4.08
C PHE A 124 2.64 -13.61 -2.58
N ILE A 125 3.88 -13.90 -2.18
CA ILE A 125 4.29 -13.99 -0.76
C ILE A 125 5.14 -12.77 -0.43
N ASP A 126 4.68 -11.93 0.51
CA ASP A 126 5.54 -10.90 1.09
C ASP A 126 6.39 -11.50 2.22
N LYS A 127 7.57 -12.01 1.85
CA LYS A 127 8.51 -12.63 2.80
C LYS A 127 9.01 -11.70 3.91
N ARG A 128 8.72 -10.39 3.88
CA ARG A 128 8.99 -9.49 5.02
C ARG A 128 7.94 -9.62 6.11
N VAL A 129 6.75 -10.10 5.75
CA VAL A 129 5.60 -10.25 6.65
C VAL A 129 5.38 -11.70 7.03
N SER A 130 5.42 -12.61 6.05
CA SER A 130 5.27 -14.05 6.29
C SER A 130 6.05 -14.86 5.26
N GLU A 131 6.67 -15.95 5.70
CA GLU A 131 7.29 -16.93 4.83
C GLU A 131 6.32 -18.04 4.43
N ALA A 132 5.25 -18.25 5.20
CA ALA A 132 4.33 -19.37 5.07
C ALA A 132 3.00 -19.00 4.38
N PHE A 133 2.54 -17.75 4.53
CA PHE A 133 1.21 -17.35 4.07
C PHE A 133 1.28 -16.37 2.89
N GLY A 134 0.65 -16.76 1.79
CA GLY A 134 0.54 -15.93 0.58
C GLY A 134 -0.61 -14.94 0.64
N LEU A 135 -0.46 -13.85 -0.10
CA LEU A 135 -1.52 -12.90 -0.44
C LEU A 135 -2.08 -13.31 -1.80
N SER A 136 -3.40 -13.31 -1.94
CA SER A 136 -4.06 -13.62 -3.22
C SER A 136 -5.34 -12.83 -3.37
N GLY A 137 -5.77 -12.59 -4.61
CA GLY A 137 -6.96 -11.83 -4.94
C GLY A 137 -7.36 -12.01 -6.40
N ASN A 138 -8.38 -11.26 -6.81
CA ASN A 138 -8.78 -11.09 -8.20
C ASN A 138 -8.91 -9.59 -8.44
N LEU A 139 -8.23 -9.08 -9.47
CA LEU A 139 -8.16 -7.64 -9.76
C LEU A 139 -9.52 -7.08 -10.18
N LEU A 140 -10.36 -7.91 -10.82
CA LEU A 140 -11.69 -7.54 -11.30
C LEU A 140 -12.81 -7.90 -10.32
N GLU A 141 -12.48 -8.36 -9.12
CA GLU A 141 -13.46 -8.75 -8.11
C GLU A 141 -14.30 -7.54 -7.67
N GLY A 142 -15.62 -7.60 -7.89
CA GLY A 142 -16.54 -6.52 -7.54
C GLY A 142 -16.39 -5.23 -8.37
N VAL A 143 -15.55 -5.24 -9.41
CA VAL A 143 -15.38 -4.12 -10.33
C VAL A 143 -16.56 -4.06 -11.29
N GLU A 144 -17.17 -2.88 -11.39
CA GLU A 144 -18.31 -2.62 -12.27
C GLU A 144 -17.94 -1.74 -13.47
N ALA A 145 -16.88 -0.94 -13.34
CA ALA A 145 -16.48 0.03 -14.36
C ALA A 145 -14.97 0.28 -14.35
N VAL A 146 -14.48 0.73 -15.50
CA VAL A 146 -13.08 1.12 -15.72
C VAL A 146 -13.05 2.51 -16.33
N GLU A 147 -12.34 3.41 -15.67
CA GLU A 147 -12.18 4.80 -16.09
C GLU A 147 -10.70 5.15 -16.23
N THR A 148 -10.37 5.91 -17.27
CA THR A 148 -9.00 6.39 -17.52
C THR A 148 -8.82 7.79 -16.96
N ASN A 149 -7.61 8.13 -16.51
CA ASN A 149 -7.29 9.45 -15.96
C ASN A 149 -8.21 9.84 -14.80
N TYR A 150 -8.56 8.86 -13.97
CA TYR A 150 -9.50 9.05 -12.88
C TYR A 150 -8.83 9.80 -11.73
N GLN A 151 -9.50 10.85 -11.23
CA GLN A 151 -8.96 11.71 -10.19
C GLN A 151 -9.18 11.11 -8.81
N ILE A 152 -8.11 10.98 -8.04
CA ILE A 152 -8.13 10.44 -6.69
C ILE A 152 -7.62 11.50 -5.72
N GLU A 153 -8.46 11.84 -4.76
CA GLU A 153 -8.08 12.70 -3.63
C GLU A 153 -6.99 12.04 -2.79
N THR A 154 -5.94 12.80 -2.53
CA THR A 154 -4.77 12.39 -1.73
C THR A 154 -4.85 12.99 -0.33
N PRO A 155 -4.11 12.46 0.66
CA PRO A 155 -4.09 13.03 2.01
C PRO A 155 -3.56 14.46 2.08
N PHE A 156 -2.99 14.98 0.99
CA PHE A 156 -2.39 16.31 0.88
C PHE A 156 -3.37 17.36 0.34
N GLY A 157 -4.66 17.01 0.20
CA GLY A 157 -5.67 17.93 -0.31
C GLY A 157 -5.59 18.20 -1.81
N LYS A 158 -4.90 17.32 -2.55
CA LYS A 158 -4.76 17.40 -4.01
C LYS A 158 -5.31 16.17 -4.69
N SER A 159 -5.61 16.29 -5.97
CA SER A 159 -6.01 15.18 -6.83
C SER A 159 -4.82 14.61 -7.60
N TYR A 160 -4.75 13.29 -7.68
CA TYR A 160 -3.81 12.57 -8.53
C TYR A 160 -4.59 11.76 -9.57
N SER A 161 -4.17 11.85 -10.83
CA SER A 161 -4.77 11.12 -11.93
C SER A 161 -4.10 9.75 -12.08
N VAL A 162 -4.82 8.66 -11.80
CA VAL A 162 -4.35 7.32 -12.16
C VAL A 162 -4.63 7.03 -13.62
N ASP A 163 -3.76 6.28 -14.30
CA ASP A 163 -3.94 5.96 -15.71
C ASP A 163 -5.24 5.19 -15.96
N VAL A 164 -5.49 4.17 -15.12
CA VAL A 164 -6.72 3.37 -15.15
C VAL A 164 -7.20 3.09 -13.73
N ALA A 165 -8.42 3.50 -13.40
CA ALA A 165 -9.09 3.13 -12.15
C ALA A 165 -10.06 1.98 -12.35
N LEU A 166 -10.08 1.08 -11.37
CA LEU A 166 -11.02 -0.03 -11.26
C LEU A 166 -12.08 0.34 -10.23
N LEU A 167 -13.30 0.57 -10.70
CA LEU A 167 -14.36 1.16 -9.89
C LEU A 167 -15.42 0.11 -9.55
N GLY A 168 -15.71 -0.02 -8.26
CA GLY A 168 -16.79 -0.83 -7.73
C GLY A 168 -18.12 -0.06 -7.63
N PRO A 169 -19.04 -0.55 -6.78
CA PRO A 169 -20.33 0.07 -6.57
C PRO A 169 -20.22 1.47 -5.97
N LYS A 170 -21.29 2.25 -6.14
CA LYS A 170 -21.46 3.53 -5.44
C LYS A 170 -21.78 3.27 -3.98
N VAL A 171 -21.01 3.89 -3.09
CA VAL A 171 -21.32 3.96 -1.66
C VAL A 171 -21.43 5.42 -1.29
N LEU A 172 -22.54 5.81 -0.66
CA LEU A 172 -22.95 7.20 -0.53
C LEU A 172 -23.07 7.86 -1.92
N THR A 173 -22.18 8.78 -2.26
CA THR A 173 -22.23 9.56 -3.51
C THR A 173 -21.13 9.22 -4.51
N LYS A 174 -20.09 8.48 -4.11
CA LYS A 174 -18.91 8.19 -4.95
C LYS A 174 -18.81 6.69 -5.26
N ARG A 175 -18.27 6.33 -6.43
CA ARG A 175 -17.84 4.96 -6.71
C ARG A 175 -16.62 4.64 -5.85
N LEU A 176 -16.57 3.41 -5.32
CA LEU A 176 -15.38 2.94 -4.62
C LEU A 176 -14.29 2.59 -5.61
N VAL A 177 -13.06 3.05 -5.34
CA VAL A 177 -11.87 2.61 -6.08
C VAL A 177 -11.42 1.29 -5.46
N LEU A 178 -11.60 0.19 -6.20
CA LEU A 178 -11.21 -1.16 -5.77
C LEU A 178 -9.79 -1.52 -6.22
N GLY A 179 -9.22 -0.72 -7.11
CA GLY A 179 -7.82 -0.79 -7.50
C GLY A 179 -7.50 0.25 -8.57
N ALA A 180 -6.24 0.35 -8.93
CA ALA A 180 -5.80 1.14 -10.07
C ALA A 180 -4.60 0.50 -10.77
N ILE A 181 -4.36 0.90 -12.01
CA ILE A 181 -3.27 0.44 -12.84
C ILE A 181 -2.51 1.64 -13.37
N GLU A 182 -1.18 1.58 -13.25
CA GLU A 182 -0.24 2.61 -13.68
C GLU A 182 0.64 2.06 -14.79
N VAL A 183 0.74 2.78 -15.90
CA VAL A 183 1.56 2.42 -17.05
C VAL A 183 2.91 3.12 -16.94
N GLU A 184 3.98 2.34 -16.89
CA GLU A 184 5.32 2.87 -16.67
C GLU A 184 6.12 2.88 -17.96
N PHE A 185 6.41 4.08 -18.44
CA PHE A 185 7.15 4.28 -19.68
C PHE A 185 8.54 4.88 -19.46
N THR A 186 8.94 5.13 -18.20
CA THR A 186 10.28 5.60 -17.86
C THR A 186 10.88 4.81 -16.70
N HIS A 187 12.21 4.68 -16.68
CA HIS A 187 12.94 3.99 -15.62
C HIS A 187 13.01 4.75 -14.28
N ARG A 188 12.47 5.97 -14.22
CA ARG A 188 12.63 6.86 -13.07
C ARG A 188 11.30 6.95 -12.34
N PHE A 189 11.21 6.16 -11.28
CA PHE A 189 10.15 6.28 -10.31
C PHE A 189 10.47 7.43 -9.35
N ASP A 190 9.60 8.45 -9.30
CA ASP A 190 9.80 9.61 -8.42
C ASP A 190 9.26 9.36 -7.00
N LEU A 191 9.79 10.12 -6.07
CA LEU A 191 9.48 10.01 -4.64
C LEU A 191 8.00 10.28 -4.33
N ILE A 192 7.41 11.24 -5.05
CA ILE A 192 6.04 11.69 -4.84
C ILE A 192 5.07 10.56 -5.19
N LYS A 193 5.27 9.90 -6.33
CA LYS A 193 4.51 8.72 -6.73
C LYS A 193 4.62 7.61 -5.68
N CYS A 194 5.76 7.43 -5.02
CA CYS A 194 5.94 6.39 -3.98
C CYS A 194 4.97 6.62 -2.83
N LEU A 195 4.95 7.87 -2.34
CA LEU A 195 4.17 8.25 -1.17
C LEU A 195 2.68 8.28 -1.48
N LEU A 196 2.32 8.75 -2.69
CA LEU A 196 0.96 8.66 -3.20
C LEU A 196 0.45 7.23 -3.18
N LEU A 197 1.19 6.29 -3.80
CA LEU A 197 0.78 4.90 -3.89
C LEU A 197 0.59 4.26 -2.51
N LYS A 198 1.43 4.61 -1.54
CA LYS A 198 1.28 4.19 -0.14
C LYS A 198 0.03 4.74 0.52
N ALA A 199 -0.41 5.93 0.15
CA ALA A 199 -1.56 6.61 0.73
C ALA A 199 -2.91 6.25 0.09
N MET A 200 -2.92 5.53 -1.04
CA MET A 200 -4.14 5.37 -1.84
C MET A 200 -5.23 4.51 -1.18
N GLY A 201 -4.86 3.54 -0.34
CA GLY A 201 -5.82 2.68 0.36
C GLY A 201 -6.49 1.61 -0.52
N PHE A 202 -5.99 1.36 -1.73
CA PHE A 202 -6.44 0.28 -2.62
C PHE A 202 -5.23 -0.40 -3.32
N PRO A 203 -5.39 -1.64 -3.83
CA PRO A 203 -4.36 -2.32 -4.62
C PRO A 203 -3.99 -1.54 -5.88
N LEU A 204 -2.70 -1.49 -6.19
CA LEU A 204 -2.18 -0.90 -7.42
C LEU A 204 -1.40 -1.93 -8.22
N LEU A 205 -1.70 -2.05 -9.52
CA LEU A 205 -0.89 -2.80 -10.46
C LEU A 205 0.00 -1.84 -11.27
N SER A 206 1.24 -2.25 -11.51
CA SER A 206 2.17 -1.54 -12.38
C SER A 206 2.36 -2.33 -13.67
N LEU A 207 2.20 -1.68 -14.83
CA LEU A 207 2.48 -2.23 -16.14
C LEU A 207 3.74 -1.56 -16.72
N ASP A 208 4.87 -2.26 -16.69
CA ASP A 208 6.15 -1.71 -17.16
C ASP A 208 6.34 -1.90 -18.67
N ILE A 209 6.32 -0.79 -19.40
CA ILE A 209 6.58 -0.70 -20.84
C ILE A 209 7.88 0.06 -21.17
N SER A 210 8.69 0.38 -20.15
CA SER A 210 9.84 1.30 -20.29
C SER A 210 10.92 0.81 -21.26
N GLU A 211 11.08 -0.50 -21.40
CA GLU A 211 12.08 -1.14 -22.27
C GLU A 211 11.50 -1.59 -23.62
N MET A 212 10.23 -1.30 -23.90
CA MET A 212 9.53 -1.78 -25.10
C MET A 212 9.50 -0.74 -26.22
N GLY A 213 9.68 -1.19 -27.45
CA GLY A 213 9.26 -0.51 -28.67
C GLY A 213 7.73 -0.41 -28.77
N GLU A 214 7.23 0.58 -29.49
CA GLU A 214 5.77 0.82 -29.59
C GLU A 214 5.03 -0.35 -30.25
N ALA A 215 5.64 -0.99 -31.25
CA ALA A 215 5.07 -2.15 -31.94
C ALA A 215 4.95 -3.40 -31.04
N GLU A 216 5.75 -3.48 -29.98
CA GLU A 216 5.71 -4.60 -29.03
C GLU A 216 4.53 -4.48 -28.06
N ILE A 217 3.95 -3.28 -27.92
CA ILE A 217 2.77 -3.01 -27.09
C ILE A 217 1.52 -3.47 -27.87
N THR A 218 1.19 -4.75 -27.71
CA THR A 218 0.03 -5.41 -28.34
C THR A 218 -1.04 -5.76 -27.31
N ALA A 219 -2.26 -6.05 -27.76
CA ALA A 219 -3.34 -6.50 -26.87
C ALA A 219 -2.95 -7.78 -26.13
N GLU A 220 -2.29 -8.72 -26.82
CA GLU A 220 -1.80 -9.97 -26.23
C GLU A 220 -0.78 -9.69 -25.13
N TYR A 221 0.21 -8.82 -25.40
CA TYR A 221 1.18 -8.42 -24.38
C TYR A 221 0.50 -7.82 -23.15
N VAL A 222 -0.41 -6.85 -23.33
CA VAL A 222 -1.08 -6.18 -22.21
C VAL A 222 -1.91 -7.18 -21.40
N ARG A 223 -2.62 -8.09 -22.06
CA ARG A 223 -3.42 -9.14 -21.41
C ARG A 223 -2.54 -10.12 -20.65
N GLN A 224 -1.45 -10.59 -21.26
CA GLN A 224 -0.47 -11.46 -20.60
C GLN A 224 0.16 -10.75 -19.41
N ALA A 225 0.56 -9.50 -19.54
CA ALA A 225 1.14 -8.75 -18.45
C ALA A 225 0.14 -8.59 -17.30
N LEU A 226 -1.14 -8.33 -17.57
CA LEU A 226 -2.17 -8.31 -16.52
C LEU A 226 -2.30 -9.62 -15.75
N LEU A 227 -2.23 -10.75 -16.46
CA LEU A 227 -2.53 -12.08 -15.93
C LEU A 227 -1.30 -12.85 -15.44
N SER A 228 -0.09 -12.39 -15.75
CA SER A 228 1.15 -13.06 -15.38
C SER A 228 1.26 -13.25 -13.87
N THR A 229 1.97 -14.28 -13.47
CA THR A 229 2.23 -14.66 -12.09
C THR A 229 3.72 -14.91 -11.90
N THR A 230 4.16 -15.17 -10.68
CA THR A 230 5.54 -15.61 -10.42
C THR A 230 5.86 -16.98 -11.02
N ALA A 231 4.85 -17.77 -11.43
CA ALA A 231 5.06 -19.06 -12.08
C ALA A 231 5.48 -18.92 -13.55
N ASP A 232 5.24 -17.75 -14.16
CA ASP A 232 5.48 -17.50 -15.58
C ASP A 232 6.89 -16.93 -15.86
N ASP A 233 7.75 -16.86 -14.85
CA ASP A 233 9.11 -16.31 -14.94
C ASP A 233 10.13 -17.24 -14.29
N GLU A 234 11.18 -17.61 -15.04
CA GLU A 234 12.20 -18.58 -14.61
C GLU A 234 13.00 -18.12 -13.38
N ASP A 235 13.14 -16.80 -13.18
CA ASP A 235 13.78 -16.21 -11.99
C ASP A 235 12.80 -16.05 -10.81
N GLY A 236 11.55 -16.50 -10.96
CA GLY A 236 10.46 -16.30 -10.00
C GLY A 236 10.06 -14.82 -9.86
N ARG A 237 10.39 -13.97 -10.83
CA ARG A 237 10.05 -12.54 -10.79
C ARG A 237 8.67 -12.31 -11.37
N ARG A 238 7.83 -11.62 -10.61
CA ARG A 238 6.52 -11.22 -11.11
C ARG A 238 6.65 -9.99 -12.01
N ARG A 239 6.26 -10.09 -13.28
CA ARG A 239 6.25 -8.95 -14.23
C ARG A 239 5.17 -7.90 -13.95
N ASN A 240 4.09 -8.29 -13.26
CA ASN A 240 2.98 -7.45 -12.81
C ASN A 240 2.90 -7.44 -11.28
N TYR A 241 3.74 -6.64 -10.64
CA TYR A 241 3.66 -6.56 -9.19
C TYR A 241 2.41 -5.78 -8.77
N VAL A 242 1.61 -6.39 -7.89
CA VAL A 242 0.50 -5.74 -7.22
C VAL A 242 1.02 -5.16 -5.92
N TYR A 243 1.10 -3.85 -5.84
CA TYR A 243 1.26 -3.16 -4.57
C TYR A 243 -0.05 -3.26 -3.79
N LEU A 244 -0.03 -4.00 -2.68
CA LEU A 244 -1.15 -4.09 -1.77
C LEU A 244 -0.85 -3.28 -0.50
N PRO A 245 -1.70 -2.29 -0.15
CA PRO A 245 -1.63 -1.62 1.15
C PRO A 245 -1.76 -2.61 2.32
N GLU A 246 -0.95 -2.44 3.37
CA GLU A 246 -0.92 -3.34 4.52
C GLU A 246 -2.26 -3.41 5.25
N MET A 247 -3.02 -2.31 5.29
CA MET A 247 -4.42 -2.29 5.77
C MET A 247 -5.33 -3.35 5.14
N LEU A 248 -5.04 -3.78 3.90
CA LEU A 248 -5.81 -4.79 3.18
C LEU A 248 -5.21 -6.20 3.30
N TYR A 249 -4.07 -6.39 3.96
CA TYR A 249 -3.48 -7.72 4.18
C TYR A 249 -4.45 -8.66 4.90
N PRO A 250 -5.18 -8.24 5.96
CA PRO A 250 -6.15 -9.10 6.62
C PRO A 250 -7.28 -9.64 5.73
N VAL A 251 -7.51 -9.01 4.57
CA VAL A 251 -8.52 -9.39 3.57
C VAL A 251 -7.97 -10.39 2.55
N TYR A 252 -6.71 -10.26 2.17
CA TYR A 252 -6.10 -11.02 1.07
C TYR A 252 -5.14 -12.13 1.51
N MET A 253 -4.70 -12.11 2.76
CA MET A 253 -3.81 -13.12 3.33
C MET A 253 -4.54 -14.47 3.42
N GLN A 254 -3.90 -15.52 2.94
CA GLN A 254 -4.36 -16.90 3.10
C GLN A 254 -4.06 -17.37 4.53
N LEU A 255 -4.94 -16.99 5.46
CA LEU A 255 -4.75 -17.29 6.88
C LEU A 255 -4.99 -18.78 7.18
N PRO A 256 -4.22 -19.37 8.10
CA PRO A 256 -4.44 -20.74 8.53
C PRO A 256 -5.78 -20.86 9.26
N ALA A 257 -6.39 -22.03 9.19
CA ALA A 257 -7.73 -22.27 9.74
C ALA A 257 -7.86 -21.92 11.23
N SER A 258 -6.81 -22.13 12.04
CA SER A 258 -6.78 -21.77 13.46
C SER A 258 -7.00 -20.29 13.71
N ILE A 259 -6.50 -19.42 12.82
CA ILE A 259 -6.68 -17.97 12.88
C ILE A 259 -7.92 -17.52 12.11
N ALA A 260 -8.19 -18.15 10.96
CA ALA A 260 -9.37 -17.83 10.15
C ALA A 260 -10.69 -18.11 10.87
N LYS A 261 -10.68 -19.02 11.86
CA LYS A 261 -11.82 -19.28 12.76
C LYS A 261 -12.19 -18.09 13.64
N GLU A 262 -11.27 -17.16 13.89
CA GLU A 262 -11.58 -15.91 14.60
C GLU A 262 -12.31 -14.97 13.64
N PRO A 263 -13.64 -14.80 13.78
CA PRO A 263 -14.45 -14.12 12.78
C PRO A 263 -14.22 -12.61 12.81
N LYS A 264 -13.61 -12.08 13.86
CA LYS A 264 -13.39 -10.64 14.07
C LYS A 264 -11.92 -10.34 14.27
N HIS A 265 -11.50 -9.21 13.71
CA HIS A 265 -10.19 -8.61 13.95
C HIS A 265 -10.35 -7.15 14.35
N GLN A 266 -9.26 -6.46 14.66
CA GLN A 266 -9.32 -5.06 15.10
C GLN A 266 -8.28 -4.19 14.40
N TYR A 267 -8.70 -2.98 14.04
CA TYR A 267 -7.80 -1.89 13.70
C TYR A 267 -7.78 -0.88 14.84
N LEU A 268 -6.59 -0.33 15.11
CA LEU A 268 -6.33 0.64 16.17
C LEU A 268 -5.87 1.92 15.50
N VAL A 269 -6.76 2.92 15.41
CA VAL A 269 -6.52 4.09 14.57
C VAL A 269 -6.28 5.32 15.44
N PHE A 270 -5.13 5.93 15.22
CA PHE A 270 -4.66 7.16 15.84
C PHE A 270 -4.60 8.26 14.79
N VAL A 271 -5.33 9.35 15.04
CA VAL A 271 -5.35 10.58 14.25
C VAL A 271 -5.32 11.76 15.22
N PRO A 272 -4.92 12.97 14.78
CA PRO A 272 -5.05 14.17 15.60
C PRO A 272 -6.43 14.28 16.24
N ASP A 273 -6.51 14.69 17.50
CA ASP A 273 -7.77 14.72 18.26
C ASP A 273 -8.86 15.53 17.53
N SER A 274 -8.46 16.63 16.88
CA SER A 274 -9.34 17.47 16.05
C SER A 274 -10.02 16.75 14.87
N GLN A 275 -9.50 15.60 14.45
CA GLN A 275 -10.00 14.81 13.32
C GLN A 275 -10.68 13.51 13.76
N LEU A 276 -10.51 13.08 15.01
CA LEU A 276 -10.93 11.76 15.49
C LEU A 276 -12.45 11.56 15.40
N ASP A 277 -13.22 12.53 15.88
CA ASP A 277 -14.68 12.45 15.83
C ASP A 277 -15.22 12.55 14.39
N LYS A 278 -14.51 13.27 13.51
CA LYS A 278 -14.86 13.32 12.08
C LYS A 278 -14.66 11.98 11.39
N LEU A 279 -13.53 11.32 11.66
CA LEU A 279 -13.28 9.96 11.15
C LEU A 279 -14.36 8.99 11.66
N ARG A 280 -14.69 9.05 12.95
CA ARG A 280 -15.75 8.21 13.55
C ARG A 280 -17.10 8.42 12.86
N GLU A 281 -17.47 9.67 12.59
CA GLU A 281 -18.70 10.05 11.90
C GLU A 281 -18.74 9.45 10.48
N LEU A 282 -17.66 9.60 9.71
CA LEU A 282 -17.57 9.10 8.34
C LEU A 282 -17.62 7.57 8.27
N LEU A 283 -16.95 6.87 9.20
CA LEU A 283 -17.05 5.42 9.33
C LEU A 283 -18.47 4.97 9.70
N GLY A 284 -19.15 5.71 10.58
CA GLY A 284 -20.56 5.48 10.90
C GLY A 284 -21.48 5.63 9.69
N LYS A 285 -21.29 6.68 8.89
CA LYS A 285 -22.02 6.92 7.63
C LYS A 285 -21.76 5.81 6.62
N ALA A 286 -20.51 5.39 6.43
CA ALA A 286 -20.15 4.30 5.54
C ALA A 286 -20.80 2.97 5.96
N LYS A 287 -20.74 2.65 7.25
CA LYS A 287 -21.39 1.48 7.84
C LYS A 287 -22.90 1.48 7.59
N ALA A 288 -23.57 2.62 7.82
CA ALA A 288 -25.00 2.77 7.57
C ALA A 288 -25.35 2.63 6.08
N ALA A 289 -24.57 3.25 5.18
CA ALA A 289 -24.77 3.15 3.74
C ALA A 289 -24.64 1.71 3.21
N LEU A 290 -23.77 0.92 3.83
CA LEU A 290 -23.57 -0.50 3.55
C LEU A 290 -24.56 -1.42 4.29
N LYS A 291 -25.51 -0.86 5.06
CA LYS A 291 -26.50 -1.59 5.87
C LYS A 291 -25.86 -2.58 6.85
N LEU A 292 -24.71 -2.23 7.40
CA LEU A 292 -23.96 -3.05 8.34
C LEU A 292 -24.36 -2.73 9.78
N SER A 293 -24.43 -3.77 10.63
CA SER A 293 -24.79 -3.65 12.04
C SER A 293 -23.55 -3.66 12.95
N ASP A 294 -23.74 -3.41 14.26
CA ASP A 294 -22.70 -3.56 15.29
C ASP A 294 -22.17 -5.00 15.41
N ARG A 295 -22.96 -5.99 14.96
CA ARG A 295 -22.49 -7.37 14.86
C ARG A 295 -21.34 -7.48 13.86
N ASN A 296 -21.45 -6.80 12.72
CA ASN A 296 -20.45 -6.85 11.67
C ASN A 296 -19.28 -5.90 11.97
N ILE A 297 -19.60 -4.68 12.39
CA ILE A 297 -18.63 -3.59 12.54
C ILE A 297 -18.96 -2.76 13.76
N LEU A 298 -18.02 -2.66 14.68
CA LEU A 298 -18.12 -1.82 15.86
C LEU A 298 -16.98 -0.80 15.86
N VAL A 299 -17.35 0.48 15.82
CA VAL A 299 -16.40 1.61 15.86
C VAL A 299 -16.50 2.23 17.26
N GLN A 300 -15.46 2.08 18.07
CA GLN A 300 -15.45 2.53 19.48
C GLN A 300 -14.38 3.59 19.68
N LEU A 301 -14.77 4.66 20.35
CA LEU A 301 -13.84 5.66 20.87
C LEU A 301 -13.34 5.19 22.24
N HIS A 302 -12.02 5.20 22.42
CA HIS A 302 -11.38 4.91 23.69
C HIS A 302 -10.65 6.14 24.20
N ASN A 303 -10.84 6.47 25.47
CA ASN A 303 -10.23 7.61 26.15
C ASN A 303 -9.42 7.11 27.35
N ALA A 304 -8.22 7.64 27.57
CA ALA A 304 -7.40 7.34 28.74
C ALA A 304 -7.82 8.18 29.96
N THR A 305 -9.01 7.91 30.50
CA THR A 305 -9.59 8.68 31.63
C THR A 305 -9.12 8.21 33.01
N ASN A 306 -8.41 7.08 33.10
CA ASN A 306 -7.86 6.52 34.33
C ASN A 306 -6.61 5.68 34.02
N GLU A 307 -5.92 5.21 35.07
CA GLU A 307 -4.66 4.47 34.94
C GLU A 307 -4.79 3.20 34.10
N GLN A 308 -5.85 2.41 34.31
CA GLN A 308 -6.10 1.20 33.53
C GLN A 308 -6.33 1.49 32.05
N ALA A 309 -7.05 2.57 31.76
CA ALA A 309 -7.28 3.04 30.40
C ALA A 309 -6.00 3.59 29.77
N ARG A 310 -5.11 4.20 30.56
CA ARG A 310 -3.77 4.62 30.12
C ARG A 310 -2.89 3.42 29.77
N VAL A 311 -2.83 2.39 30.61
CA VAL A 311 -2.11 1.14 30.30
C VAL A 311 -2.63 0.50 29.01
N THR A 312 -3.95 0.51 28.82
CA THR A 312 -4.56 0.02 27.57
C THR A 312 -4.13 0.86 26.38
N LEU A 313 -4.19 2.19 26.49
CA LEU A 313 -3.77 3.10 25.43
C LEU A 313 -2.30 2.89 25.04
N GLU A 314 -1.41 2.76 26.03
CA GLU A 314 0.01 2.50 25.85
C GLU A 314 0.27 1.21 25.06
N ASN A 315 -0.39 0.12 25.48
CA ASN A 315 -0.30 -1.15 24.77
C ASN A 315 -0.82 -1.04 23.32
N GLU A 316 -1.96 -0.40 23.10
CA GLU A 316 -2.57 -0.27 21.77
C GLU A 316 -1.77 0.67 20.85
N GLY A 317 -1.22 1.75 21.41
CA GLY A 317 -0.33 2.66 20.72
C GLY A 317 0.96 1.98 20.29
N SER A 318 1.54 1.13 21.14
CA SER A 318 2.75 0.36 20.81
C SER A 318 2.56 -0.58 19.60
N ILE A 319 1.31 -1.01 19.31
CA ILE A 319 0.98 -1.82 18.12
C ILE A 319 0.91 -0.94 16.87
N ALA A 320 0.39 0.29 17.01
CA ALA A 320 0.24 1.23 15.91
C ALA A 320 1.59 1.81 15.44
N GLY A 321 2.60 1.86 16.31
CA GLY A 321 3.98 2.21 15.98
C GLY A 321 4.59 3.20 16.98
N ALA A 322 5.91 3.39 16.94
CA ALA A 322 6.66 4.17 17.93
C ALA A 322 6.16 5.62 18.12
N ASN A 323 5.61 6.23 17.06
CA ASN A 323 5.23 7.64 17.00
C ASN A 323 3.75 7.88 17.34
N TRP A 324 3.02 6.90 17.88
CA TRP A 324 1.57 7.02 18.10
C TRP A 324 1.15 8.20 18.97
N ARG A 325 2.01 8.60 19.92
CA ARG A 325 1.77 9.76 20.80
C ARG A 325 1.74 11.08 20.05
N ASP A 326 2.49 11.19 18.96
CA ASP A 326 2.51 12.39 18.11
C ASP A 326 1.17 12.60 17.39
N PHE A 327 0.39 11.52 17.24
CA PHE A 327 -0.95 11.55 16.67
C PHE A 327 -2.00 11.82 17.74
N ASN A 328 -2.02 10.99 18.78
CA ASN A 328 -2.96 11.15 19.89
C ASN A 328 -2.52 10.33 21.11
N ASP A 329 -2.13 11.01 22.17
CA ASP A 329 -1.62 10.41 23.41
C ASP A 329 -2.71 10.17 24.48
N HIS A 330 -3.98 10.42 24.17
CA HIS A 330 -5.09 10.33 25.14
C HIS A 330 -6.31 9.58 24.59
N ARG A 331 -6.50 9.50 23.28
CA ARG A 331 -7.69 8.90 22.63
C ARG A 331 -7.34 8.18 21.33
N TYR A 332 -8.12 7.17 20.99
CA TYR A 332 -8.02 6.47 19.70
C TYR A 332 -9.34 5.79 19.31
N LEU A 333 -9.45 5.36 18.05
CA LEU A 333 -10.55 4.51 17.59
C LEU A 333 -10.13 3.05 17.57
N ARG A 334 -10.89 2.20 18.25
CA ARG A 334 -10.84 0.75 18.07
C ARG A 334 -11.97 0.35 17.12
N ILE A 335 -11.60 -0.27 16.01
CA ILE A 335 -12.54 -0.68 14.97
C ILE A 335 -12.52 -2.21 14.92
N VAL A 336 -13.55 -2.83 15.47
CA VAL A 336 -13.75 -4.28 15.40
C VAL A 336 -14.55 -4.59 14.14
N VAL A 337 -13.99 -5.40 13.26
CA VAL A 337 -14.61 -5.71 11.95
C VAL A 337 -14.64 -7.22 11.77
N GLU A 338 -15.73 -7.73 11.20
CA GLU A 338 -15.78 -9.11 10.71
C GLU A 338 -14.80 -9.31 9.56
N ARG A 339 -14.07 -10.41 9.60
CA ARG A 339 -13.20 -10.80 8.50
C ARG A 339 -14.08 -11.19 7.29
N PRO A 340 -13.83 -10.65 6.10
CA PRO A 340 -14.66 -10.97 4.94
C PRO A 340 -14.43 -12.43 4.55
N THR A 341 -15.49 -13.24 4.59
CA THR A 341 -15.46 -14.65 4.14
C THR A 341 -15.47 -14.76 2.62
N GLN A 342 -15.97 -13.73 1.95
CA GLN A 342 -15.96 -13.56 0.50
C GLN A 342 -15.32 -12.22 0.17
N ARG A 343 -14.61 -12.14 -0.95
CA ARG A 343 -13.98 -10.91 -1.44
C ARG A 343 -14.98 -10.00 -2.18
N THR A 344 -16.21 -9.95 -1.67
CA THR A 344 -17.31 -9.18 -2.21
C THR A 344 -18.29 -8.81 -1.09
N GLY A 345 -19.26 -7.96 -1.40
CA GLY A 345 -20.32 -7.57 -0.48
C GLY A 345 -19.93 -6.54 0.58
N PRO A 346 -20.87 -6.19 1.48
CA PRO A 346 -20.76 -5.00 2.32
C PRO A 346 -19.54 -4.98 3.25
N VAL A 347 -19.20 -6.10 3.91
CA VAL A 347 -18.05 -6.16 4.82
C VAL A 347 -16.74 -5.96 4.06
N TYR A 348 -16.60 -6.57 2.90
CA TYR A 348 -15.43 -6.40 2.04
C TYR A 348 -15.29 -4.94 1.57
N LEU A 349 -16.36 -4.32 1.09
CA LEU A 349 -16.37 -2.91 0.68
C LEU A 349 -16.02 -1.97 1.85
N PHE A 350 -16.44 -2.29 3.07
CA PHE A 350 -16.08 -1.49 4.24
C PHE A 350 -14.56 -1.48 4.50
N HIS A 351 -13.84 -2.59 4.24
CA HIS A 351 -12.38 -2.60 4.40
C HIS A 351 -11.68 -1.63 3.46
N PHE A 352 -12.18 -1.49 2.22
CA PHE A 352 -11.69 -0.49 1.27
C PHE A 352 -11.99 0.93 1.73
N ILE A 353 -13.20 1.19 2.22
CA ILE A 353 -13.54 2.51 2.77
C ILE A 353 -12.66 2.84 3.98
N LEU A 354 -12.46 1.88 4.87
CA LEU A 354 -11.60 2.02 6.03
C LEU A 354 -10.17 2.35 5.61
N ALA A 355 -9.58 1.56 4.70
CA ALA A 355 -8.25 1.80 4.18
C ALA A 355 -8.15 3.19 3.52
N LYS A 356 -9.13 3.58 2.69
CA LYS A 356 -9.15 4.90 2.03
C LYS A 356 -9.25 6.05 3.02
N LEU A 357 -10.10 5.96 4.04
CA LEU A 357 -10.24 7.02 5.04
C LEU A 357 -8.98 7.14 5.90
N VAL A 358 -8.51 6.02 6.45
CA VAL A 358 -7.36 5.96 7.37
C VAL A 358 -6.07 6.37 6.66
N MET A 359 -5.79 5.82 5.48
CA MET A 359 -4.55 6.09 4.74
C MET A 359 -4.64 7.35 3.89
N GLY A 360 -5.78 7.53 3.20
CA GLY A 360 -5.93 8.47 2.09
C GLY A 360 -6.54 9.81 2.45
N HIS A 361 -7.23 9.93 3.59
CA HIS A 361 -7.94 11.15 3.96
C HIS A 361 -7.43 11.74 5.28
N PHE A 362 -7.26 10.91 6.31
CA PHE A 362 -6.85 11.35 7.64
C PHE A 362 -5.36 11.19 7.93
N ASP A 363 -4.60 10.57 7.00
CA ASP A 363 -3.16 10.31 7.17
C ASP A 363 -2.81 9.69 8.53
N ALA A 364 -3.60 8.70 8.94
CA ALA A 364 -3.56 8.16 10.29
C ALA A 364 -2.35 7.25 10.53
N LEU A 365 -2.04 7.03 11.81
CA LEU A 365 -1.30 5.86 12.23
C LEU A 365 -2.29 4.75 12.58
N ALA A 366 -2.06 3.53 12.08
CA ALA A 366 -2.95 2.40 12.37
C ALA A 366 -2.20 1.13 12.75
N GLY A 367 -2.61 0.54 13.87
CA GLY A 367 -2.23 -0.80 14.31
C GLY A 367 -3.29 -1.84 13.97
N TYR A 368 -2.93 -3.11 14.10
CA TYR A 368 -3.82 -4.23 13.82
C TYR A 368 -3.67 -5.35 14.84
N LYS A 369 -4.81 -5.95 15.19
CA LYS A 369 -4.90 -7.18 15.98
C LYS A 369 -5.63 -8.26 15.19
N TYR A 370 -4.99 -9.42 15.03
CA TYR A 370 -5.57 -10.53 14.28
C TYR A 370 -6.75 -11.22 14.99
N ARG A 371 -6.89 -11.01 16.29
CA ARG A 371 -8.03 -11.43 17.11
C ARG A 371 -8.27 -10.43 18.26
N PRO A 372 -9.46 -10.37 18.87
CA PRO A 372 -9.70 -9.51 20.02
C PRO A 372 -8.80 -9.87 21.23
N ALA A 373 -8.59 -8.88 22.11
CA ALA A 373 -7.93 -9.07 23.41
C ALA A 373 -6.45 -9.51 23.42
N ILE A 374 -5.75 -9.51 22.28
CA ILE A 374 -4.29 -9.70 22.28
C ILE A 374 -3.57 -8.46 22.79
N ALA A 375 -2.54 -8.66 23.63
CA ALA A 375 -1.59 -7.62 24.05
C ALA A 375 -0.36 -7.63 23.14
N ASN A 376 0.46 -6.58 23.23
CA ASN A 376 1.72 -6.46 22.52
C ASN A 376 2.89 -6.82 23.44
N ASP A 377 3.04 -8.10 23.73
CA ASP A 377 4.07 -8.58 24.65
C ASP A 377 5.50 -8.45 24.05
N GLU A 378 5.61 -8.21 22.75
CA GLU A 378 6.89 -8.10 22.02
C GLU A 378 6.91 -6.84 21.14
N PRO A 379 6.99 -5.63 21.71
CA PRO A 379 6.86 -4.39 20.96
C PRO A 379 7.92 -4.21 19.86
N ASP A 380 9.10 -4.84 20.00
CA ASP A 380 10.18 -4.77 19.01
C ASP A 380 9.94 -5.64 17.76
N GLU A 381 9.03 -6.61 17.84
CA GLU A 381 8.65 -7.46 16.71
C GLU A 381 7.60 -6.74 15.84
N PRO A 382 7.91 -6.40 14.57
CA PRO A 382 7.01 -5.64 13.71
C PRO A 382 5.83 -6.47 13.18
N VAL A 383 5.88 -7.79 13.36
CA VAL A 383 4.89 -8.76 12.88
C VAL A 383 4.35 -9.60 14.04
N TRP A 384 3.09 -10.01 13.93
CA TRP A 384 2.52 -10.99 14.85
C TRP A 384 3.11 -12.38 14.60
N ARG A 385 3.56 -13.04 15.66
CA ARG A 385 4.11 -14.41 15.64
C ARG A 385 3.36 -15.35 16.60
N PRO A 386 2.09 -15.69 16.31
CA PRO A 386 1.35 -16.65 17.12
C PRO A 386 1.99 -18.05 17.04
N TYR A 387 1.80 -18.84 18.09
CA TYR A 387 2.08 -20.27 18.07
C TYR A 387 1.04 -20.97 17.18
N MET A 388 1.52 -21.77 16.24
CA MET A 388 0.70 -22.51 15.30
C MET A 388 1.16 -23.95 15.24
N LYS A 389 0.21 -24.88 15.13
CA LYS A 389 0.51 -26.28 14.83
C LYS A 389 0.77 -26.42 13.32
N ILE A 390 1.99 -26.80 12.95
CA ILE A 390 2.39 -27.10 11.57
C ILE A 390 2.84 -28.56 11.56
N GLY A 391 2.04 -29.43 10.93
CA GLY A 391 2.23 -30.89 11.07
C GLY A 391 2.11 -31.30 12.54
N ASP A 392 3.15 -31.94 13.07
CA ASP A 392 3.23 -32.36 14.48
C ASP A 392 3.95 -31.35 15.38
N ALA A 393 4.57 -30.30 14.83
CA ALA A 393 5.29 -29.28 15.59
C ALA A 393 4.40 -28.08 15.94
N VAL A 394 4.73 -27.41 17.04
CA VAL A 394 4.15 -26.11 17.41
C VAL A 394 5.24 -25.05 17.29
N GLU A 395 5.05 -24.12 16.35
CA GLU A 395 6.06 -23.12 15.99
C GLU A 395 5.48 -21.71 16.01
N ARG A 396 6.35 -20.72 16.22
CA ARG A 396 5.98 -19.30 16.15
C ARG A 396 6.13 -18.81 14.73
N VAL A 397 5.01 -18.53 14.07
CA VAL A 397 5.01 -18.27 12.62
C VAL A 397 4.63 -16.81 12.36
N PRO A 398 5.42 -16.06 11.58
CA PRO A 398 5.10 -14.68 11.25
C PRO A 398 3.84 -14.62 10.37
N LEU A 399 2.89 -13.78 10.75
CA LEU A 399 1.53 -13.79 10.20
C LEU A 399 1.15 -12.48 9.48
N LEU A 400 1.01 -11.39 10.24
CA LEU A 400 0.52 -10.09 9.77
C LEU A 400 1.32 -8.98 10.46
N PRO A 401 1.54 -7.82 9.81
CA PRO A 401 2.23 -6.72 10.45
C PRO A 401 1.38 -6.15 11.59
N LYS A 402 2.05 -5.58 12.60
CA LYS A 402 1.38 -4.90 13.72
C LYS A 402 0.93 -3.51 13.30
N GLN A 403 1.84 -2.73 12.71
CA GLN A 403 1.55 -1.45 12.10
C GLN A 403 1.11 -1.66 10.64
N MET A 404 -0.04 -1.07 10.27
CA MET A 404 -0.67 -1.23 8.95
C MET A 404 -0.55 0.02 8.07
N VAL A 405 -0.26 1.17 8.66
CA VAL A 405 -0.20 2.45 7.95
C VAL A 405 1.07 3.20 8.32
N GLN A 406 1.72 3.73 7.29
CA GLN A 406 2.83 4.66 7.42
C GLN A 406 2.27 6.06 7.11
N PRO A 407 2.39 7.03 8.03
CA PRO A 407 1.83 8.37 7.84
C PRO A 407 2.60 9.11 6.75
N ALA A 408 1.94 9.38 5.64
CA ALA A 408 2.55 9.93 4.45
C ALA A 408 2.96 11.40 4.65
N ARG A 409 2.18 12.23 5.37
CA ARG A 409 2.56 13.64 5.66
C ARG A 409 3.81 13.71 6.51
N LEU A 410 3.94 12.87 7.53
CA LEU A 410 5.16 12.79 8.35
C LEU A 410 6.38 12.49 7.48
N ILE A 411 6.26 11.53 6.57
CA ILE A 411 7.34 11.17 5.65
C ILE A 411 7.67 12.34 4.72
N PHE A 412 6.67 13.05 4.21
CA PHE A 412 6.90 14.26 3.39
C PHE A 412 7.60 15.38 4.16
N ASN A 413 7.21 15.65 5.40
CA ASN A 413 7.85 16.68 6.23
C ASN A 413 9.33 16.37 6.45
N GLU A 414 9.66 15.10 6.68
CA GLU A 414 11.05 14.65 6.80
C GLU A 414 11.83 14.81 5.50
N LEU A 415 11.21 14.54 4.36
CA LEU A 415 11.83 14.77 3.06
C LEU A 415 12.11 16.25 2.81
N ALA A 416 11.16 17.12 3.15
CA ALA A 416 11.32 18.56 3.04
C ALA A 416 12.52 19.08 3.85
N MET A 417 12.82 18.46 5.00
CA MET A 417 14.01 18.80 5.79
C MET A 417 15.31 18.32 5.15
N ILE A 418 15.30 17.18 4.45
CA ILE A 418 16.49 16.63 3.77
C ILE A 418 16.83 17.41 2.49
N THR A 419 15.83 18.02 1.85
CA THR A 419 15.98 18.72 0.57
C THR A 419 16.22 20.22 0.69
N LYS A 420 16.16 20.77 1.92
CA LYS A 420 16.64 22.12 2.23
C LYS A 420 18.16 22.09 2.40
#